data_AF-A0AAV6FYT7-F1
#
_entry.id   AF-A0AAV6FYT7-F1
#
_cell.length_a   1.000
_cell.length_b   1.000
_cell.length_c   1.000
_cell.angle_alpha   90.00
_cell.angle_beta   90.00
_cell.angle_gamma   90.00
#
_symmetry.space_group_name_H-M   'P 1'
#
loop_
_entity.id
_entity.type
_entity.pdbx_description
1 polymer ?
#
loop_
_entity_poly.entity_id
_entity_poly.type
_entity_poly.pdbx_seq_one_letter_code
_entity_poly.pdbx_strand_id
1 'polypeptide(L)'
;MGVVKHVVCAMSGGVDSSVSALLLKRRGYYVTGVFMKNWDSLDEKGVCTTERDCEDAYKVCRQLDIPFHQVSYVKEYWHEVFSNLLKEYQRGRTPNPDIICNKYIKFKHFCQYALDSLGADAMATGHYARTSLEDEDVFHQRHVPPPPQTLFRDRFEIRNPVRLFQGADSFKDQTFFLSQVSQDALRRTIFPLAGLTKDFVKKMAAEAGFGHVLKKKESMGICFIGERNFEDFILEYLEPKLGNFVSIETGKVMGTHKGWFTFTLGQRARIGGQRDAWFVVDKDITTNDIFVAPTTNHPALLRDTLRTDRFHWIAEEPPAELVRTKMMECRFRFQHQMPLTPCTVTLNQDGSVWVMTAQPLRALTPGQFAVLYKGDECLGSGKIMSLGPSEFTLQQGRQRLTTRALGPNTTAQTHTDPLAQNSTTQSDPLTQNSTTQTDPHTQSITTQMDPHTQSTTTQSDSLTQNSTTQSDPLTQNSTAQTQTDPVTKTSSSQSQTSTPGEGERKGTD
;
A
#
# COMPACT_ATOMS: atom_id res chain seq x y z
N MET A 1 26.88 -13.11 -30.96
CA MET A 1 26.80 -12.72 -29.54
C MET A 1 25.44 -12.11 -29.32
N GLY A 2 24.64 -12.63 -28.38
CA GLY A 2 23.34 -12.04 -28.06
C GLY A 2 23.52 -10.60 -27.56
N VAL A 3 22.56 -9.74 -27.87
CA VAL A 3 22.55 -8.35 -27.36
C VAL A 3 22.38 -8.41 -25.85
N VAL A 4 23.39 -7.95 -25.10
CA VAL A 4 23.30 -7.85 -23.63
C VAL A 4 22.25 -6.80 -23.30
N LYS A 5 21.21 -7.19 -22.57
CA LYS A 5 20.11 -6.30 -22.18
C LYS A 5 20.54 -5.33 -21.10
N HIS A 6 20.19 -4.06 -21.28
CA HIS A 6 20.47 -2.98 -20.34
C HIS A 6 19.29 -2.79 -19.38
N VAL A 7 19.57 -2.93 -18.08
CA VAL A 7 18.58 -2.74 -17.01
C VAL A 7 19.03 -1.63 -16.07
N VAL A 8 18.19 -0.61 -15.90
CA VAL A 8 18.41 0.46 -14.93
C VAL A 8 17.73 0.10 -13.60
N CYS A 9 18.53 -0.10 -12.55
CA CYS A 9 18.05 -0.47 -11.22
C CYS A 9 17.90 0.76 -10.32
N ALA A 10 16.72 0.96 -9.76
CA ALA A 10 16.47 2.00 -8.77
C ALA A 10 17.17 1.66 -7.44
N MET A 11 18.15 2.46 -7.06
CA MET A 11 18.97 2.28 -5.86
C MET A 11 18.52 3.25 -4.78
N SER A 12 18.05 2.75 -3.63
CA SER A 12 17.63 3.60 -2.49
C SER A 12 18.69 3.72 -1.40
N GLY A 13 19.80 2.99 -1.51
CA GLY A 13 20.78 2.83 -0.42
C GLY A 13 20.33 1.85 0.66
N GLY A 14 19.22 1.13 0.43
CA GLY A 14 18.73 0.05 1.28
C GLY A 14 19.09 -1.34 0.76
N VAL A 15 19.00 -2.35 1.64
CA VAL A 15 19.36 -3.74 1.35
C VAL A 15 18.61 -4.34 0.15
N ASP A 16 17.33 -4.00 -0.02
CA ASP A 16 16.48 -4.59 -1.05
C ASP A 16 16.95 -4.18 -2.46
N SER A 17 17.20 -2.88 -2.68
CA SER A 17 17.75 -2.41 -3.96
C SER A 17 19.16 -2.95 -4.22
N SER A 18 19.99 -3.10 -3.19
CA SER A 18 21.35 -3.63 -3.32
C SER A 18 21.36 -5.07 -3.81
N VAL A 19 20.51 -5.92 -3.22
CA VAL A 19 20.37 -7.32 -3.64
C VAL A 19 19.69 -7.42 -5.01
N SER A 20 18.77 -6.50 -5.33
CA SER A 20 18.18 -6.44 -6.66
C SER A 20 19.23 -6.20 -7.75
N ALA A 21 20.10 -5.21 -7.57
CA ALA A 21 21.20 -4.95 -8.51
C ALA A 21 22.18 -6.13 -8.60
N LEU A 22 22.51 -6.76 -7.48
CA LEU A 22 23.34 -7.97 -7.44
C LEU A 22 22.72 -9.11 -8.26
N LEU A 23 21.43 -9.37 -8.08
CA LEU A 23 20.71 -10.43 -8.80
C LEU A 23 20.69 -10.18 -10.30
N LEU A 24 20.42 -8.94 -10.72
CA LEU A 24 20.45 -8.56 -12.13
C LEU A 24 21.84 -8.74 -12.74
N LYS A 25 22.90 -8.31 -12.04
CA LYS A 25 24.28 -8.52 -12.50
C LYS A 25 24.63 -10.01 -12.61
N ARG A 26 24.21 -10.84 -11.64
CA ARG A 26 24.41 -12.30 -11.68
C ARG A 26 23.66 -12.98 -12.81
N ARG A 27 22.53 -12.44 -13.25
CA ARG A 27 21.76 -12.91 -14.42
C ARG A 27 22.41 -12.53 -15.76
N GLY A 28 23.48 -11.72 -15.75
CA GLY A 28 24.24 -11.36 -16.95
C GLY A 28 23.75 -10.08 -17.65
N TYR A 29 22.86 -9.31 -17.03
CA TYR A 29 22.42 -8.02 -17.56
C TYR A 29 23.52 -6.97 -17.46
N TYR A 30 23.53 -6.02 -18.40
CA TYR A 30 24.25 -4.76 -18.21
C TYR A 30 23.41 -3.89 -17.26
N VAL A 31 23.90 -3.65 -16.04
CA VAL A 31 23.13 -2.98 -15.00
C VAL A 31 23.68 -1.58 -14.75
N THR A 32 22.80 -0.58 -14.68
CA THR A 32 23.13 0.77 -14.20
C THR A 32 22.33 1.05 -12.93
N GLY A 33 23.00 1.43 -11.84
CA GLY A 33 22.35 1.85 -10.62
C GLY A 33 21.99 3.34 -10.67
N VAL A 34 20.78 3.71 -10.25
CA VAL A 34 20.35 5.11 -10.22
C VAL A 34 19.71 5.47 -8.88
N PHE A 35 20.22 6.50 -8.22
CA PHE A 35 19.66 7.06 -7.00
C PHE A 35 18.77 8.28 -7.29
N MET A 36 17.59 8.34 -6.67
CA MET A 36 16.62 9.42 -6.85
C MET A 36 16.61 10.35 -5.62
N LYS A 37 17.00 11.62 -5.80
CA LYS A 37 16.79 12.68 -4.80
C LYS A 37 15.43 13.33 -5.04
N ASN A 38 14.45 13.06 -4.16
CA ASN A 38 13.07 13.51 -4.34
C ASN A 38 12.59 14.50 -3.28
N TRP A 39 13.43 14.76 -2.27
CA TRP A 39 13.15 15.71 -1.21
C TRP A 39 14.41 16.53 -0.95
N ASP A 40 14.25 17.83 -0.72
CA ASP A 40 15.33 18.68 -0.25
C ASP A 40 15.17 18.91 1.25
N SER A 41 16.22 18.60 2.01
CA SER A 41 16.25 18.80 3.46
C SER A 41 16.69 20.20 3.85
N LEU A 42 17.18 21.02 2.89
CA LEU A 42 17.58 22.40 3.16
C LEU A 42 16.41 23.30 3.57
N ASP A 43 15.18 22.89 3.25
CA ASP A 43 13.96 23.62 3.59
C ASP A 43 13.45 23.33 5.02
N GLU A 44 14.11 22.46 5.79
CA GLU A 44 13.58 21.95 7.06
C GLU A 44 14.64 21.78 8.16
N LYS A 45 14.21 21.85 9.42
CA LYS A 45 15.06 21.71 10.62
C LYS A 45 15.45 20.25 10.94
N GLY A 46 15.65 19.42 9.92
CA GLY A 46 15.87 17.96 10.04
C GLY A 46 17.32 17.52 9.76
N VAL A 47 17.70 16.33 10.26
CA VAL A 47 18.98 15.69 9.93
C VAL A 47 18.90 15.09 8.53
N CYS A 48 19.79 15.49 7.62
CA CYS A 48 19.84 14.95 6.25
C CYS A 48 20.21 13.45 6.25
N THR A 49 19.25 12.58 5.91
CA THR A 49 19.47 11.14 5.71
C THR A 49 19.78 10.79 4.25
N THR A 50 19.25 11.58 3.31
CA THR A 50 19.31 11.33 1.86
C THR A 50 20.74 11.27 1.32
N GLU A 51 21.66 12.11 1.81
CA GLU A 51 23.07 12.08 1.42
C GLU A 51 23.75 10.77 1.82
N ARG A 52 23.45 10.25 3.01
CA ARG A 52 23.99 8.96 3.48
C ARG A 52 23.41 7.80 2.67
N ASP A 53 22.12 7.87 2.34
CA ASP A 53 21.46 6.88 1.48
C ASP A 53 22.08 6.85 0.07
N CYS A 54 22.39 8.03 -0.49
CA CYS A 54 23.08 8.15 -1.78
C CYS A 54 24.49 7.54 -1.72
N GLU A 55 25.25 7.87 -0.68
CA GLU A 55 26.61 7.33 -0.47
C GLU A 55 26.59 5.80 -0.33
N ASP A 56 25.61 5.24 0.39
CA ASP A 56 25.48 3.79 0.53
C ASP A 56 25.08 3.13 -0.81
N ALA A 57 24.19 3.76 -1.59
CA ALA A 57 23.86 3.29 -2.94
C ALA A 57 25.10 3.29 -3.85
N TYR A 58 25.89 4.36 -3.79
CA TYR A 58 27.14 4.48 -4.55
C TYR A 58 28.16 3.40 -4.15
N LYS A 59 28.37 3.16 -2.85
CA LYS A 59 29.27 2.10 -2.35
C LYS A 59 28.88 0.72 -2.88
N VAL A 60 27.58 0.40 -2.88
CA VAL A 60 27.06 -0.86 -3.43
C VAL A 60 27.35 -0.95 -4.93
N CYS A 61 27.06 0.11 -5.69
CA CYS A 61 27.31 0.11 -7.14
C CYS A 61 28.80 -0.04 -7.47
N ARG A 62 29.68 0.63 -6.70
CA ARG A 62 31.13 0.50 -6.83
C ARG A 62 31.61 -0.92 -6.51
N GLN A 63 31.10 -1.53 -5.44
CA GLN A 63 31.45 -2.91 -5.08
C GLN A 63 30.95 -3.92 -6.11
N LEU A 64 29.78 -3.65 -6.70
CA LEU A 64 29.22 -4.43 -7.79
C LEU A 64 29.88 -4.13 -9.13
N ASP A 65 30.77 -3.14 -9.27
CA ASP A 65 31.31 -2.69 -10.55
C ASP A 65 30.22 -2.46 -11.60
N ILE A 66 29.28 -1.56 -11.27
CA ILE A 66 28.20 -1.09 -12.15
C ILE A 66 28.19 0.45 -12.19
N PRO A 67 27.86 1.08 -13.33
CA PRO A 67 27.70 2.53 -13.40
C PRO A 67 26.66 3.05 -12.40
N PHE A 68 26.91 4.24 -11.84
CA PHE A 68 26.03 4.89 -10.88
C PHE A 68 25.67 6.29 -11.36
N HIS A 69 24.38 6.62 -11.34
CA HIS A 69 23.87 7.96 -11.61
C HIS A 69 23.01 8.45 -10.45
N GLN A 70 22.94 9.78 -10.32
CA GLN A 70 22.00 10.44 -9.45
C GLN A 70 21.09 11.33 -10.28
N VAL A 71 19.79 11.30 -9.99
CA VAL A 71 18.78 12.16 -10.61
C VAL A 71 17.96 12.84 -9.53
N SER A 72 17.53 14.08 -9.79
CA SER A 72 16.69 14.84 -8.88
C SER A 72 15.27 14.92 -9.42
N TYR A 73 14.29 14.50 -8.62
CA TYR A 73 12.86 14.69 -8.88
C TYR A 73 12.18 15.52 -7.79
N VAL A 74 12.92 16.42 -7.14
CA VAL A 74 12.39 17.26 -6.04
C VAL A 74 11.18 18.07 -6.52
N LYS A 75 11.25 18.65 -7.72
CA LYS A 75 10.17 19.48 -8.28
C LYS A 75 8.92 18.66 -8.60
N GLU A 76 9.12 17.52 -9.25
CA GLU A 76 8.09 16.57 -9.64
C GLU A 76 7.42 15.97 -8.40
N TYR A 77 8.19 15.58 -7.39
CA TYR A 77 7.68 15.07 -6.13
C TYR A 77 6.85 16.14 -5.41
N TRP A 78 7.36 17.36 -5.31
CA TRP A 78 6.63 18.47 -4.70
C TRP A 78 5.29 18.73 -5.39
N HIS A 79 5.28 18.75 -6.73
CA HIS A 79 4.08 19.08 -7.50
C HIS A 79 3.07 17.93 -7.59
N GLU A 80 3.51 16.72 -7.93
CA GLU A 80 2.64 15.57 -8.23
C GLU A 80 2.29 14.74 -6.97
N VAL A 81 3.13 14.78 -5.92
CA VAL A 81 2.93 13.98 -4.69
C VAL A 81 2.56 14.89 -3.52
N PHE A 82 3.46 15.80 -3.12
CA PHE A 82 3.35 16.52 -1.86
C PHE A 82 2.26 17.58 -1.87
N SER A 83 2.14 18.37 -2.94
CA SER A 83 1.06 19.36 -3.08
C SER A 83 -0.32 18.69 -3.06
N ASN A 84 -0.45 17.49 -3.64
CA ASN A 84 -1.68 16.71 -3.56
C ASN A 84 -1.94 16.20 -2.14
N LEU A 85 -0.91 15.72 -1.43
CA LEU A 85 -0.99 15.34 -0.02
C LEU A 85 -1.60 16.47 0.83
N LEU A 86 -1.06 17.69 0.73
CA LEU A 86 -1.54 18.86 1.47
C LEU A 86 -3.01 19.19 1.14
N LYS A 87 -3.39 19.18 -0.14
CA LYS A 87 -4.77 19.43 -0.58
C LYS A 87 -5.76 18.40 -0.04
N GLU A 88 -5.37 17.13 0.02
CA GLU A 88 -6.26 16.08 0.56
C GLU A 88 -6.44 16.22 2.08
N TYR A 89 -5.37 16.56 2.81
CA TYR A 89 -5.46 16.88 4.23
C TYR A 89 -6.36 18.09 4.51
N GLN A 90 -6.21 19.18 3.75
CA GLN A 90 -7.09 20.35 3.85
C GLN A 90 -8.56 19.99 3.63
N ARG A 91 -8.86 19.01 2.77
CA ARG A 91 -10.21 18.50 2.52
C ARG A 91 -10.71 17.47 3.54
N GLY A 92 -10.01 17.29 4.66
CA GLY A 92 -10.40 16.37 5.71
C GLY A 92 -10.12 14.90 5.41
N ARG A 93 -9.34 14.59 4.37
CA ARG A 93 -8.99 13.22 3.99
C ARG A 93 -7.60 12.84 4.49
N THR A 94 -7.33 11.54 4.59
CA THR A 94 -6.00 11.02 4.91
C THR A 94 -5.41 10.37 3.66
N PRO A 95 -4.59 11.09 2.87
CA PRO A 95 -3.97 10.58 1.65
C PRO A 95 -2.93 9.48 1.92
N ASN A 96 -2.60 8.71 0.87
CA ASN A 96 -1.46 7.80 0.85
C ASN A 96 -0.41 8.28 -0.16
N PRO A 97 0.65 8.99 0.26
CA PRO A 97 1.65 9.55 -0.65
C PRO A 97 2.50 8.48 -1.35
N ASP A 98 2.68 7.31 -0.75
CA ASP A 98 3.58 6.28 -1.29
C ASP A 98 3.01 5.65 -2.56
N ILE A 99 1.69 5.43 -2.61
CA ILE A 99 0.97 5.01 -3.83
C ILE A 99 1.17 6.03 -4.95
N ILE A 100 1.03 7.32 -4.64
CA ILE A 100 1.18 8.42 -5.61
C ILE A 100 2.64 8.57 -6.06
N CYS A 101 3.58 8.40 -5.14
CA CYS A 101 5.01 8.42 -5.42
C CYS A 101 5.43 7.29 -6.35
N ASN A 102 4.93 6.06 -6.14
CA ASN A 102 5.14 4.97 -7.08
C ASN A 102 4.54 5.31 -8.45
N LYS A 103 3.28 5.78 -8.49
CA LYS A 103 2.60 6.13 -9.73
C LYS A 103 3.36 7.16 -10.58
N TYR A 104 3.79 8.26 -9.98
CA TYR A 104 4.33 9.40 -10.73
C TYR A 104 5.85 9.50 -10.74
N ILE A 105 6.51 9.13 -9.64
CA ILE A 105 7.96 9.29 -9.55
C ILE A 105 8.66 8.02 -9.99
N LYS A 106 8.43 6.89 -9.29
CA LYS A 106 9.20 5.66 -9.54
C LYS A 106 8.81 4.96 -10.85
N PHE A 107 7.54 4.99 -11.25
CA PHE A 107 7.06 4.27 -12.43
C PHE A 107 6.64 5.19 -13.59
N LYS A 108 6.82 6.50 -13.47
CA LYS A 108 6.64 7.42 -14.60
C LYS A 108 7.93 8.19 -14.87
N HIS A 109 8.32 9.14 -14.03
CA HIS A 109 9.52 9.95 -14.27
C HIS A 109 10.81 9.11 -14.31
N PHE A 110 10.99 8.21 -13.35
CA PHE A 110 12.15 7.32 -13.33
C PHE A 110 12.15 6.30 -14.48
N CYS A 111 10.99 5.74 -14.81
CA CYS A 111 10.85 4.83 -15.95
C CYS A 111 11.24 5.54 -17.25
N GLN A 112 10.72 6.75 -17.45
CA GLN A 112 11.03 7.55 -18.63
C GLN A 112 12.51 7.92 -18.70
N TYR A 113 13.11 8.34 -17.58
CA TYR A 113 14.55 8.62 -17.53
C TYR A 113 15.40 7.38 -17.87
N ALA A 114 15.03 6.21 -17.35
CA ALA A 114 15.73 4.95 -17.63
C ALA A 114 15.70 4.61 -19.12
N LEU A 115 14.53 4.70 -19.75
CA LEU A 115 14.34 4.31 -21.15
C LEU A 115 14.88 5.38 -22.12
N ASP A 116 14.46 6.63 -21.95
CA ASP A 116 14.71 7.69 -22.93
C ASP A 116 16.12 8.30 -22.80
N SER A 117 16.59 8.50 -21.56
CA SER A 117 17.86 9.19 -21.29
C SER A 117 19.04 8.25 -21.16
N LEU A 118 18.84 7.07 -20.55
CA LEU A 118 19.91 6.07 -20.38
C LEU A 118 19.88 4.97 -21.43
N GLY A 119 18.85 4.91 -22.28
CA GLY A 119 18.74 3.91 -23.35
C GLY A 119 18.52 2.48 -22.85
N ALA A 120 17.96 2.32 -21.64
CA ALA A 120 17.74 1.01 -21.06
C ALA A 120 16.63 0.23 -21.78
N ASP A 121 16.76 -1.09 -21.84
CA ASP A 121 15.70 -1.97 -22.32
C ASP A 121 14.57 -2.13 -21.28
N ALA A 122 14.92 -2.04 -19.99
CA ALA A 122 13.99 -2.15 -18.87
C ALA A 122 14.49 -1.40 -17.62
N MET A 123 13.59 -1.17 -16.67
CA MET A 123 13.93 -0.73 -15.32
C MET A 123 13.73 -1.86 -14.30
N ALA A 124 14.35 -1.73 -13.14
CA ALA A 124 14.15 -2.63 -12.03
C ALA A 124 14.03 -1.89 -10.71
N THR A 125 13.30 -2.47 -9.76
CA THR A 125 13.16 -1.93 -8.41
C THR A 125 13.22 -3.05 -7.36
N GLY A 126 13.65 -2.72 -6.15
CA GLY A 126 13.63 -3.65 -5.01
C GLY A 126 12.26 -3.86 -4.38
N HIS A 127 11.17 -3.75 -5.14
CA HIS A 127 9.84 -4.03 -4.59
C HIS A 127 9.56 -5.54 -4.53
N TYR A 128 8.88 -5.97 -3.47
CA TYR A 128 8.39 -7.34 -3.29
C TYR A 128 7.03 -7.49 -3.97
N ALA A 129 7.06 -7.71 -5.28
CA ALA A 129 5.88 -7.98 -6.09
C ALA A 129 6.26 -8.88 -7.26
N ARG A 130 5.27 -9.55 -7.85
CA ARG A 130 5.44 -10.40 -9.04
C ARG A 130 4.64 -9.82 -10.19
N THR A 131 5.03 -10.12 -11.42
CA THR A 131 4.19 -9.84 -12.60
C THR A 131 3.85 -11.13 -13.32
N SER A 132 2.93 -11.09 -14.29
CA SER A 132 2.68 -12.22 -15.20
C SER A 132 3.82 -12.49 -16.18
N LEU A 133 4.87 -11.66 -16.17
CA LEU A 133 6.05 -11.82 -17.02
C LEU A 133 7.17 -12.47 -16.22
N GLU A 134 7.89 -13.38 -16.89
CA GLU A 134 9.25 -13.69 -16.50
C GLU A 134 10.18 -12.55 -16.90
N ASP A 135 11.39 -12.51 -16.34
CA ASP A 135 12.36 -11.45 -16.61
C ASP A 135 12.61 -11.25 -18.13
N GLU A 136 12.77 -12.35 -18.88
CA GLU A 136 13.06 -12.30 -20.31
C GLU A 136 11.87 -11.79 -21.14
N ASP A 137 10.63 -12.08 -20.69
CA ASP A 137 9.42 -11.66 -21.38
C ASP A 137 9.30 -10.12 -21.44
N VAL A 138 9.87 -9.41 -20.47
CA VAL A 138 9.91 -7.94 -20.42
C VAL A 138 10.56 -7.37 -21.69
N PHE A 139 11.60 -8.01 -22.21
CA PHE A 139 12.34 -7.55 -23.38
C PHE A 139 11.67 -7.88 -24.71
N HIS A 140 10.71 -8.81 -24.72
CA HIS A 140 10.00 -9.24 -25.92
C HIS A 140 8.74 -8.42 -26.20
N GLN A 141 8.33 -7.55 -25.27
CA GLN A 141 7.15 -6.73 -25.44
C GLN A 141 7.40 -5.57 -26.40
N ARG A 142 6.78 -5.62 -27.58
CA ARG A 142 6.72 -4.46 -28.49
C ARG A 142 5.87 -3.37 -27.83
N HIS A 143 6.49 -2.21 -27.57
CA HIS A 143 5.72 -1.02 -27.20
C HIS A 143 5.04 -0.52 -28.48
N VAL A 144 3.74 -0.74 -28.56
CA VAL A 144 2.87 -0.06 -29.52
C VAL A 144 2.23 1.08 -28.72
N PRO A 145 2.63 2.34 -28.96
CA PRO A 145 1.96 3.47 -28.32
C PRO A 145 0.47 3.35 -28.58
N PRO A 146 -0.41 3.56 -27.59
CA PRO A 146 -1.84 3.57 -27.85
C PRO A 146 -2.11 4.58 -28.98
N PRO A 147 -2.89 4.20 -30.02
CA PRO A 147 -3.23 5.16 -31.06
C PRO A 147 -3.87 6.40 -30.41
N PRO A 148 -3.65 7.60 -30.98
CA PRO A 148 -4.30 8.81 -30.48
C PRO A 148 -5.79 8.53 -30.34
N GLN A 149 -6.43 9.06 -29.28
CA GLN A 149 -7.83 8.84 -28.91
C GLN A 149 -8.77 9.10 -30.10
N THR A 150 -8.92 8.10 -30.96
CA THR A 150 -9.93 8.05 -31.99
C THR A 150 -11.16 7.44 -31.33
N LEU A 151 -12.34 7.88 -31.74
CA LEU A 151 -13.64 7.44 -31.22
C LEU A 151 -13.89 5.93 -31.39
N PHE A 152 -13.00 5.22 -32.09
CA PHE A 152 -13.01 3.79 -32.29
C PHE A 152 -11.73 3.18 -31.70
N ARG A 153 -11.80 2.81 -30.42
CA ARG A 153 -10.80 1.93 -29.81
C ARG A 153 -10.84 0.61 -30.59
N ASP A 154 -9.74 0.28 -31.26
CA ASP A 154 -9.69 -0.87 -32.17
C ASP A 154 -9.91 -2.16 -31.36
N ARG A 155 -11.11 -2.74 -31.51
CA ARG A 155 -11.63 -3.80 -30.62
C ARG A 155 -10.93 -5.15 -30.83
N PHE A 156 -9.97 -5.21 -31.76
CA PHE A 156 -9.26 -6.39 -32.23
C PHE A 156 -7.77 -6.42 -31.84
N GLU A 157 -7.24 -5.37 -31.19
CA GLU A 157 -5.87 -5.43 -30.66
C GLU A 157 -5.86 -6.37 -29.45
N ILE A 158 -5.31 -7.58 -29.63
CA ILE A 158 -5.07 -8.51 -28.52
C ILE A 158 -3.99 -7.90 -27.64
N ARG A 159 -4.40 -7.07 -26.68
CA ARG A 159 -3.53 -6.63 -25.60
C ARG A 159 -3.39 -7.83 -24.68
N ASN A 160 -2.17 -8.33 -24.54
CA ASN A 160 -1.81 -9.22 -23.44
C ASN A 160 -1.37 -8.31 -22.27
N PRO A 161 -2.28 -7.89 -21.37
CA PRO A 161 -1.92 -6.99 -20.27
C PRO A 161 -1.04 -7.74 -19.28
N VAL A 162 -0.05 -7.04 -18.72
CA VAL A 162 0.77 -7.57 -17.65
C VAL A 162 -0.03 -7.53 -16.36
N ARG A 163 -0.10 -8.65 -15.64
CA ARG A 163 -0.79 -8.70 -14.35
C ARG A 163 0.19 -8.45 -13.22
N LEU A 164 -0.30 -7.90 -12.12
CA LEU A 164 0.47 -7.67 -10.90
C LEU A 164 0.03 -8.67 -9.83
N PHE A 165 0.96 -9.41 -9.25
CA PHE A 165 0.68 -10.43 -8.23
C PHE A 165 1.45 -10.16 -6.95
N GLN A 166 0.89 -10.63 -5.84
CA GLN A 166 1.53 -10.52 -4.53
C GLN A 166 2.93 -11.17 -4.54
N GLY A 167 3.88 -10.55 -3.83
CA GLY A 167 5.20 -11.11 -3.61
C GLY A 167 5.15 -12.46 -2.88
N ALA A 168 6.19 -13.29 -3.05
CA ALA A 168 6.28 -14.57 -2.33
C ALA A 168 6.33 -14.40 -0.80
N ASP A 169 6.90 -13.28 -0.32
CA ASP A 169 6.85 -12.88 1.08
C ASP A 169 5.56 -12.08 1.37
N SER A 170 4.58 -12.73 2.00
CA SER A 170 3.30 -12.11 2.32
C SER A 170 3.40 -10.92 3.27
N PHE A 171 4.44 -10.88 4.12
CA PHE A 171 4.64 -9.79 5.08
C PHE A 171 5.33 -8.58 4.46
N LYS A 172 6.08 -8.79 3.37
CA LYS A 172 6.73 -7.72 2.61
C LYS A 172 6.02 -7.35 1.31
N ASP A 173 4.98 -8.08 0.90
CA ASP A 173 4.21 -7.84 -0.32
C ASP A 173 3.87 -6.35 -0.52
N GLN A 174 4.41 -5.74 -1.58
CA GLN A 174 4.26 -4.32 -1.85
C GLN A 174 3.21 -3.99 -2.93
N THR A 175 2.44 -4.97 -3.39
CA THR A 175 1.38 -4.74 -4.41
C THR A 175 0.35 -3.69 -4.02
N PHE A 176 0.11 -3.49 -2.72
CA PHE A 176 -0.72 -2.38 -2.22
C PHE A 176 -0.24 -1.03 -2.73
N PHE A 177 1.07 -0.76 -2.60
CA PHE A 177 1.69 0.49 -2.99
C PHE A 177 1.90 0.60 -4.51
N LEU A 178 1.88 -0.52 -5.23
CA LEU A 178 2.01 -0.59 -6.68
C LEU A 178 0.66 -0.60 -7.42
N SER A 179 -0.45 -0.55 -6.69
CA SER A 179 -1.81 -0.70 -7.22
C SER A 179 -2.27 0.39 -8.20
N GLN A 180 -1.48 1.45 -8.38
CA GLN A 180 -1.71 2.56 -9.32
C GLN A 180 -0.67 2.63 -10.46
N VAL A 181 0.24 1.65 -10.56
CA VAL A 181 1.25 1.63 -11.63
C VAL A 181 0.57 1.42 -12.98
N SER A 182 1.03 2.15 -14.01
CA SER A 182 0.50 2.05 -15.37
C SER A 182 0.93 0.75 -16.04
N GLN A 183 0.17 0.29 -17.04
CA GLN A 183 0.58 -0.85 -17.86
C GLN A 183 1.93 -0.63 -18.50
N ASP A 184 2.13 0.52 -19.14
CA ASP A 184 3.37 0.80 -19.89
C ASP A 184 4.62 0.69 -19.00
N ALA A 185 4.54 1.18 -17.76
CA ALA A 185 5.64 1.06 -16.81
C ALA A 185 5.81 -0.38 -16.31
N LEU A 186 4.71 -1.06 -16.00
CA LEU A 186 4.74 -2.45 -15.50
C LEU A 186 5.35 -3.40 -16.54
N ARG A 187 5.03 -3.19 -17.82
CA ARG A 187 5.58 -3.89 -18.99
C ARG A 187 7.08 -3.73 -19.20
N ARG A 188 7.68 -2.74 -18.55
CA ARG A 188 9.09 -2.38 -18.65
C ARG A 188 9.82 -2.53 -17.31
N THR A 189 9.19 -3.17 -16.32
CA THR A 189 9.74 -3.30 -14.98
C THR A 189 10.01 -4.75 -14.60
N ILE A 190 11.21 -4.98 -14.08
CA ILE A 190 11.61 -6.24 -13.43
C ILE A 190 11.54 -6.05 -11.90
N PHE A 191 11.03 -7.06 -11.19
CA PHE A 191 11.05 -7.15 -9.72
C PHE A 191 11.95 -8.31 -9.27
N PRO A 192 13.27 -8.09 -9.09
CA PRO A 192 14.20 -9.20 -8.83
C PRO A 192 13.92 -9.96 -7.53
N LEU A 193 13.25 -9.33 -6.57
CA LEU A 193 12.91 -9.91 -5.26
C LEU A 193 11.57 -10.65 -5.23
N ALA A 194 10.86 -10.71 -6.37
CA ALA A 194 9.57 -11.36 -6.59
C ALA A 194 9.36 -12.68 -5.82
N GLY A 195 10.35 -13.56 -5.88
CA GLY A 195 10.31 -14.91 -5.32
C GLY A 195 11.04 -15.10 -3.99
N LEU A 196 11.51 -14.03 -3.34
CA LEU A 196 12.41 -14.11 -2.19
C LEU A 196 11.75 -13.59 -0.91
N THR A 197 12.11 -14.20 0.22
CA THR A 197 11.78 -13.70 1.56
C THR A 197 12.78 -12.65 2.01
N LYS A 198 12.36 -11.74 2.89
CA LYS A 198 13.25 -10.69 3.43
C LYS A 198 14.51 -11.25 4.08
N ASP A 199 14.37 -12.35 4.81
CA ASP A 199 15.49 -12.97 5.51
C ASP A 199 16.50 -13.56 4.54
N PHE A 200 16.02 -14.15 3.44
CA PHE A 200 16.91 -14.63 2.37
C PHE A 200 17.61 -13.46 1.68
N VAL A 201 16.91 -12.35 1.41
CA VAL A 201 17.51 -11.13 0.87
C VAL A 201 18.63 -10.60 1.79
N LYS A 202 18.40 -10.55 3.10
CA LYS A 202 19.45 -10.16 4.07
C LYS A 202 20.64 -11.12 4.06
N LYS A 203 20.40 -12.44 3.96
CA LYS A 203 21.48 -13.43 3.84
C LYS A 203 22.33 -13.19 2.59
N MET A 204 21.69 -12.99 1.44
CA MET A 204 22.39 -12.67 0.19
C MET A 204 23.22 -11.39 0.30
N ALA A 205 22.69 -10.35 0.95
CA ALA A 205 23.42 -9.12 1.19
C ALA A 205 24.65 -9.34 2.08
N ALA A 206 24.56 -10.20 3.10
CA ALA A 206 25.67 -10.52 3.98
C ALA A 206 26.78 -11.26 3.20
N GLU A 207 26.41 -12.27 2.42
CA GLU A 207 27.32 -13.05 1.57
C GLU A 207 28.00 -12.18 0.51
N ALA A 208 27.28 -11.19 -0.04
CA ALA A 208 27.82 -10.24 -0.99
C ALA A 208 28.67 -9.13 -0.35
N GLY A 209 28.84 -9.11 0.98
CA GLY A 209 29.65 -8.11 1.68
C GLY A 209 28.96 -6.75 1.87
N PHE A 210 27.63 -6.66 1.72
CA PHE A 210 26.87 -5.42 1.91
C PHE A 210 26.58 -5.11 3.40
N GLY A 211 27.59 -5.27 4.26
CA GLY A 211 27.46 -5.12 5.72
C GLY A 211 27.00 -3.74 6.18
N HIS A 212 27.26 -2.69 5.39
CA HIS A 212 26.88 -1.32 5.72
C HIS A 212 25.37 -1.06 5.56
N VAL A 213 24.72 -1.60 4.51
CA VAL A 213 23.26 -1.46 4.35
C VAL A 213 22.46 -2.44 5.20
N LEU A 214 23.06 -3.55 5.65
CA LEU A 214 22.41 -4.53 6.54
C LEU A 214 22.07 -3.97 7.92
N LYS A 215 22.88 -3.03 8.42
CA LYS A 215 22.68 -2.39 9.72
C LYS A 215 21.62 -1.29 9.69
N LYS A 216 21.16 -0.90 8.49
CA LYS A 216 20.17 0.17 8.35
C LYS A 216 18.79 -0.35 8.72
N LYS A 217 18.08 0.47 9.50
CA LYS A 217 16.66 0.26 9.73
C LYS A 217 15.92 0.44 8.40
N GLU A 218 14.83 -0.30 8.24
CA GLU A 218 13.97 -0.11 7.08
C GLU A 218 13.40 1.32 7.08
N SER A 219 13.26 1.91 5.91
CA SER A 219 12.66 3.23 5.76
C SER A 219 11.18 3.16 6.13
N MET A 220 10.85 3.71 7.29
CA MET A 220 9.48 3.92 7.77
C MET A 220 9.09 5.39 7.57
N GLY A 221 7.79 5.66 7.44
CA GLY A 221 7.26 7.01 7.22
C GLY A 221 6.98 7.32 5.75
N ILE A 222 6.73 8.60 5.45
CA ILE A 222 6.41 9.06 4.09
C ILE A 222 7.66 8.90 3.21
N CYS A 223 7.51 8.30 2.02
CA CYS A 223 8.62 8.08 1.09
C CYS A 223 9.45 9.37 0.88
N PHE A 224 10.77 9.27 0.98
CA PHE A 224 11.74 10.37 0.83
C PHE A 224 11.76 11.46 1.92
N ILE A 225 10.77 11.55 2.80
CA ILE A 225 10.71 12.54 3.89
C ILE A 225 11.26 11.96 5.22
N GLY A 226 11.09 10.64 5.40
CA GLY A 226 11.58 9.88 6.55
C GLY A 226 10.60 9.81 7.73
N GLU A 227 11.09 9.30 8.87
CA GLU A 227 10.31 9.15 10.10
C GLU A 227 10.34 10.46 10.92
N ARG A 228 9.17 11.05 11.17
CA ARG A 228 9.01 12.32 11.90
C ARG A 228 7.72 12.32 12.72
N ASN A 229 7.62 13.26 13.67
CA ASN A 229 6.33 13.59 14.26
C ASN A 229 5.44 14.22 13.17
N PHE A 230 4.35 13.53 12.83
CA PHE A 230 3.48 13.94 11.74
C PHE A 230 2.76 15.28 12.03
N GLU A 231 2.36 15.54 13.27
CA GLU A 231 1.67 16.79 13.63
C GLU A 231 2.60 17.98 13.42
N ASP A 232 3.83 17.91 13.94
CA ASP A 232 4.80 19.00 13.79
C ASP A 232 5.13 19.23 12.30
N PHE A 233 5.37 18.14 11.56
CA PHE A 233 5.67 18.19 10.14
C PHE A 233 4.56 18.83 9.31
N ILE A 234 3.29 18.42 9.48
CA ILE A 234 2.21 18.94 8.64
C ILE A 234 1.91 20.42 8.94
N LEU A 235 2.15 20.87 10.17
CA LEU A 235 1.96 22.25 10.61
C LEU A 235 3.06 23.21 10.09
N GLU A 236 4.16 22.71 9.55
CA GLU A 236 5.12 23.54 8.80
C GLU A 236 4.53 24.03 7.46
N TYR A 237 3.52 23.32 6.94
CA TYR A 237 2.94 23.58 5.61
C TYR A 237 1.47 24.02 5.65
N LEU A 238 0.72 23.63 6.68
CA LEU A 238 -0.69 23.97 6.84
C LEU A 238 -0.89 24.82 8.09
N GLU A 239 -1.50 25.99 7.92
CA GLU A 239 -1.86 26.85 9.04
C GLU A 239 -2.77 26.11 10.03
N PRO A 240 -2.46 26.17 11.35
CA PRO A 240 -3.32 25.60 12.38
C PRO A 240 -4.75 26.15 12.28
N LYS A 241 -5.74 25.25 12.26
CA LYS A 241 -7.16 25.60 12.28
C LYS A 241 -7.81 25.03 13.53
N LEU A 242 -7.97 25.89 14.53
CA LEU A 242 -8.55 25.49 15.81
C LEU A 242 -10.00 25.03 15.63
N GLY A 243 -10.34 23.94 16.31
CA GLY A 243 -11.67 23.33 16.29
C GLY A 243 -11.92 22.51 17.55
N ASN A 244 -13.12 21.93 17.67
CA ASN A 244 -13.53 21.19 18.85
C ASN A 244 -13.53 19.69 18.62
N PHE A 245 -13.21 18.94 19.68
CA PHE A 245 -13.65 17.55 19.77
C PHE A 245 -15.09 17.53 20.26
N VAL A 246 -15.98 16.86 19.53
CA VAL A 246 -17.41 16.76 19.85
C VAL A 246 -17.81 15.30 20.00
N SER A 247 -18.47 14.94 21.09
CA SER A 247 -18.99 13.58 21.26
C SER A 247 -20.08 13.30 20.23
N ILE A 248 -19.93 12.23 19.44
CA ILE A 248 -20.94 11.81 18.45
C ILE A 248 -22.25 11.35 19.10
N GLU A 249 -22.20 10.92 20.37
CA GLU A 249 -23.36 10.42 21.10
C GLU A 249 -24.21 11.56 21.69
N THR A 250 -23.56 12.56 22.27
CA THR A 250 -24.23 13.60 23.07
C THR A 250 -24.19 14.99 22.46
N GLY A 251 -23.35 15.22 21.44
CA GLY A 251 -23.09 16.55 20.89
C GLY A 251 -22.28 17.46 21.83
N LYS A 252 -21.80 16.94 22.97
CA LYS A 252 -21.02 17.72 23.95
C LYS A 252 -19.61 18.01 23.41
N VAL A 253 -19.15 19.24 23.59
CA VAL A 253 -17.74 19.62 23.39
C VAL A 253 -16.86 18.99 24.48
N MET A 254 -15.86 18.22 24.05
CA MET A 254 -14.98 17.42 24.90
C MET A 254 -13.58 18.03 25.05
N GLY A 255 -13.19 18.95 24.17
CA GLY A 255 -11.88 19.59 24.14
C GLY A 255 -11.63 20.30 22.81
N THR A 256 -10.39 20.71 22.55
CA THR A 256 -9.98 21.41 21.31
C THR A 256 -8.82 20.70 20.62
N HIS A 257 -8.62 21.00 19.34
CA HIS A 257 -7.49 20.51 18.54
C HIS A 257 -6.92 21.62 17.64
N LYS A 258 -5.74 21.38 17.04
CA LYS A 258 -5.01 22.34 16.19
C LYS A 258 -5.37 22.32 14.70
N GLY A 259 -6.25 21.41 14.30
CA GLY A 259 -6.61 21.19 12.91
C GLY A 259 -7.17 19.79 12.69
N TRP A 260 -8.11 19.63 11.76
CA TRP A 260 -8.65 18.30 11.41
C TRP A 260 -7.67 17.47 10.59
N PHE A 261 -6.71 18.12 9.94
CA PHE A 261 -5.70 17.48 9.11
C PHE A 261 -4.60 16.76 9.91
N THR A 262 -4.52 16.98 11.23
CA THR A 262 -3.62 16.25 12.12
C THR A 262 -4.23 14.93 12.63
N PHE A 263 -5.47 14.62 12.24
CA PHE A 263 -6.21 13.45 12.69
C PHE A 263 -6.75 12.60 11.54
N THR A 264 -6.67 11.29 11.73
CA THR A 264 -7.25 10.27 10.85
C THR A 264 -8.40 9.54 11.56
N LEU A 265 -9.39 9.06 10.81
CA LEU A 265 -10.47 8.26 11.39
C LEU A 265 -9.89 7.02 12.09
N GLY A 266 -10.44 6.69 13.26
CA GLY A 266 -9.96 5.61 14.12
C GLY A 266 -8.72 5.93 14.95
N GLN A 267 -8.10 7.11 14.79
CA GLN A 267 -7.00 7.57 15.64
C GLN A 267 -7.52 7.92 17.04
N ARG A 268 -6.74 7.59 18.07
CA ARG A 268 -7.05 7.95 19.46
C ARG A 268 -6.97 9.47 19.63
N ALA A 269 -8.07 10.09 20.01
CA ALA A 269 -8.12 11.47 20.48
C ALA A 269 -7.68 11.49 21.95
N ARG A 270 -6.50 12.05 22.24
CA ARG A 270 -5.92 12.11 23.59
C ARG A 270 -6.57 13.24 24.41
N ILE A 271 -7.86 13.08 24.72
CA ILE A 271 -8.67 14.05 25.48
C ILE A 271 -8.44 13.83 26.98
N GLY A 272 -8.04 14.89 27.69
CA GLY A 272 -7.80 14.83 29.14
C GLY A 272 -9.06 14.54 29.96
N GLY A 273 -8.89 13.89 31.11
CA GLY A 273 -9.98 13.67 32.08
C GLY A 273 -11.01 12.59 31.70
N GLN A 274 -10.77 11.82 30.64
CA GLN A 274 -11.66 10.72 30.23
C GLN A 274 -11.20 9.39 30.83
N ARG A 275 -12.17 8.58 31.30
CA ARG A 275 -11.90 7.21 31.77
C ARG A 275 -11.54 6.28 30.62
N ASP A 276 -12.35 6.32 29.56
CA ASP A 276 -12.15 5.50 28.37
C ASP A 276 -11.27 6.21 27.34
N ALA A 277 -10.66 5.43 26.44
CA ALA A 277 -10.00 5.96 25.27
C ALA A 277 -11.05 6.44 24.26
N TRP A 278 -10.91 7.67 23.77
CA TRP A 278 -11.76 8.25 22.74
C TRP A 278 -11.08 8.20 21.38
N PHE A 279 -11.86 7.98 20.33
CA PHE A 279 -11.36 7.81 18.96
C PHE A 279 -12.11 8.73 18.01
N VAL A 280 -11.40 9.24 17.00
CA VAL A 280 -11.97 10.06 15.93
C VAL A 280 -12.87 9.19 15.04
N VAL A 281 -14.14 9.56 14.92
CA VAL A 281 -15.14 8.79 14.15
C VAL A 281 -15.64 9.51 12.90
N ASP A 282 -15.57 10.84 12.91
CA ASP A 282 -15.92 11.67 11.76
C ASP A 282 -15.26 13.05 11.84
N LYS A 283 -15.27 13.80 10.74
CA LYS A 283 -14.69 15.16 10.66
C LYS A 283 -15.60 16.07 9.85
N ASP A 284 -15.97 17.20 10.44
CA ASP A 284 -16.70 18.27 9.75
C ASP A 284 -15.74 19.43 9.47
N ILE A 285 -15.39 19.58 8.19
CA ILE A 285 -14.47 20.64 7.72
C ILE A 285 -15.14 22.01 7.64
N THR A 286 -16.47 22.09 7.71
CA THR A 286 -17.23 23.35 7.66
C THR A 286 -17.32 23.98 9.03
N THR A 287 -17.55 23.18 10.08
CA THR A 287 -17.55 23.66 11.48
C THR A 287 -16.17 23.58 12.13
N ASN A 288 -15.21 22.92 11.48
CA ASN A 288 -13.90 22.54 12.02
C ASN A 288 -13.96 21.54 13.18
N ASP A 289 -15.09 20.86 13.38
CA ASP A 289 -15.24 19.91 14.47
C ASP A 289 -14.74 18.51 14.10
N ILE A 290 -14.13 17.84 15.07
CA ILE A 290 -13.80 16.42 15.00
C ILE A 290 -14.76 15.66 15.91
N PHE A 291 -15.55 14.77 15.32
CA PHE A 291 -16.43 13.90 16.08
C PHE A 291 -15.64 12.74 16.67
N VAL A 292 -15.89 12.46 17.96
CA VAL A 292 -15.22 11.41 18.72
C VAL A 292 -16.22 10.51 19.43
N ALA A 293 -15.82 9.26 19.67
CA ALA A 293 -16.61 8.29 20.41
C ALA A 293 -15.73 7.47 21.37
N PRO A 294 -16.29 6.96 22.50
CA PRO A 294 -15.54 6.15 23.44
C PRO A 294 -15.32 4.73 22.92
N THR A 295 -14.23 4.09 23.35
CA THR A 295 -13.88 2.69 23.05
C THR A 295 -13.47 2.41 21.60
N THR A 296 -12.70 1.34 21.40
CA THR A 296 -12.17 0.99 20.07
C THR A 296 -13.20 0.37 19.12
N ASN A 297 -14.30 -0.17 19.65
CA ASN A 297 -15.31 -0.92 18.88
C ASN A 297 -16.63 -0.14 18.76
N HIS A 298 -16.60 1.18 18.97
CA HIS A 298 -17.80 2.00 18.89
C HIS A 298 -18.48 1.87 17.50
N PRO A 299 -19.81 1.71 17.40
CA PRO A 299 -20.51 1.52 16.12
C PRO A 299 -20.30 2.68 15.11
N ALA A 300 -19.97 3.88 15.59
CA ALA A 300 -19.66 5.02 14.70
C ALA A 300 -18.33 4.86 13.94
N LEU A 301 -17.44 3.95 14.39
CA LEU A 301 -16.23 3.58 13.67
C LEU A 301 -16.48 2.51 12.61
N LEU A 302 -17.60 1.80 12.67
CA LEU A 302 -17.88 0.63 11.86
C LEU A 302 -18.72 1.02 10.63
N ARG A 303 -18.20 0.70 9.45
CA ARG A 303 -18.83 0.96 8.15
C ARG A 303 -18.54 -0.21 7.22
N ASP A 304 -19.51 -0.58 6.39
CA ASP A 304 -19.43 -1.71 5.46
C ASP A 304 -19.35 -1.28 3.99
N THR A 305 -19.54 0.01 3.71
CA THR A 305 -19.71 0.51 2.35
C THR A 305 -18.84 1.73 2.09
N LEU A 306 -18.25 1.78 0.90
CA LEU A 306 -17.46 2.91 0.42
C LEU A 306 -17.58 3.07 -1.09
N ARG A 307 -17.27 4.27 -1.58
CA ARG A 307 -17.17 4.58 -3.01
C ARG A 307 -15.81 5.19 -3.31
N THR A 308 -15.18 4.72 -4.38
CA THR A 308 -13.92 5.27 -4.88
C THR A 308 -14.13 6.42 -5.87
N ASP A 309 -13.04 7.07 -6.27
CA ASP A 309 -12.99 7.79 -7.55
C ASP A 309 -12.94 6.78 -8.72
N ARG A 310 -12.69 7.27 -9.95
CA ARG A 310 -12.49 6.38 -11.11
C ARG A 310 -11.39 5.38 -10.78
N PHE A 311 -11.73 4.11 -10.88
CA PHE A 311 -10.86 3.02 -10.49
C PHE A 311 -9.74 2.82 -11.53
N HIS A 312 -8.51 2.66 -11.04
CA HIS A 312 -7.36 2.30 -11.87
C HIS A 312 -7.25 0.78 -11.90
N TRP A 313 -7.43 0.20 -13.07
CA TRP A 313 -7.22 -1.23 -13.29
C TRP A 313 -5.80 -1.47 -13.78
N ILE A 314 -5.08 -2.40 -13.14
CA ILE A 314 -3.73 -2.76 -13.58
C ILE A 314 -3.78 -3.21 -15.03
N ALA A 315 -4.73 -4.06 -15.41
CA ALA A 315 -4.89 -4.57 -16.77
C ALA A 315 -5.56 -3.59 -17.76
N GLU A 316 -5.61 -2.29 -17.44
CA GLU A 316 -6.33 -1.19 -18.15
C GLU A 316 -7.85 -1.31 -18.16
N GLU A 317 -8.38 -2.54 -18.20
CA GLU A 317 -9.81 -2.83 -18.21
C GLU A 317 -10.26 -3.52 -16.91
N PRO A 318 -11.52 -3.29 -16.48
CA PRO A 318 -12.12 -4.07 -15.41
C PRO A 318 -12.22 -5.56 -15.80
N PRO A 319 -12.21 -6.49 -14.81
CA PRO A 319 -12.43 -7.91 -15.08
C PRO A 319 -13.71 -8.16 -15.88
N ALA A 320 -13.67 -9.08 -16.85
CA ALA A 320 -14.79 -9.36 -17.75
C ALA A 320 -16.09 -9.73 -17.01
N GLU A 321 -15.97 -10.43 -15.88
CA GLU A 321 -17.09 -10.70 -14.97
C GLU A 321 -17.75 -9.40 -14.51
N LEU A 322 -16.98 -8.48 -13.92
CA LEU A 322 -17.45 -7.19 -13.44
C LEU A 322 -18.08 -6.33 -14.55
N VAL A 323 -17.54 -6.38 -15.76
CA VAL A 323 -18.13 -5.65 -16.91
C VAL A 323 -19.51 -6.22 -17.27
N ARG A 324 -19.63 -7.55 -17.31
CA ARG A 324 -20.82 -8.30 -17.74
C ARG A 324 -21.95 -8.24 -16.71
N THR A 325 -21.66 -8.51 -15.44
CA THR A 325 -22.65 -8.61 -14.37
C THR A 325 -22.83 -7.30 -13.60
N LYS A 326 -21.95 -6.31 -13.83
CA LYS A 326 -21.81 -5.08 -13.03
C LYS A 326 -21.41 -5.29 -11.58
N MET A 327 -21.23 -6.53 -11.15
CA MET A 327 -20.94 -6.90 -9.77
C MET A 327 -19.98 -8.09 -9.71
N MET A 328 -19.01 -8.07 -8.81
CA MET A 328 -18.04 -9.16 -8.65
C MET A 328 -17.63 -9.34 -7.20
N GLU A 329 -17.47 -10.59 -6.77
CA GLU A 329 -16.84 -10.91 -5.49
C GLU A 329 -15.32 -10.90 -5.62
N CYS A 330 -14.67 -10.29 -4.64
CA CYS A 330 -13.21 -10.25 -4.54
C CYS A 330 -12.78 -10.02 -3.10
N ARG A 331 -11.49 -9.74 -2.90
CA ARG A 331 -10.97 -9.28 -1.62
C ARG A 331 -10.44 -7.87 -1.75
N PHE A 332 -10.43 -7.13 -0.65
CA PHE A 332 -9.81 -5.81 -0.63
C PHE A 332 -9.10 -5.52 0.69
N ARG A 333 -8.26 -4.49 0.65
CA ARG A 333 -7.71 -3.81 1.82
C ARG A 333 -7.56 -2.32 1.52
N PHE A 334 -7.60 -1.49 2.56
CA PHE A 334 -7.36 -0.05 2.45
C PHE A 334 -6.17 0.44 3.30
N GLN A 335 -5.60 -0.46 4.10
CA GLN A 335 -4.34 -0.27 4.80
C GLN A 335 -3.44 -1.46 4.44
N HIS A 336 -2.16 -1.20 4.18
CA HIS A 336 -1.23 -2.21 3.69
C HIS A 336 -1.13 -3.45 4.61
N GLN A 337 -1.11 -3.24 5.94
CA GLN A 337 -0.99 -4.32 6.94
C GLN A 337 -2.33 -4.99 7.27
N MET A 338 -3.45 -4.50 6.70
CA MET A 338 -4.76 -5.09 6.92
C MET A 338 -4.87 -6.43 6.19
N PRO A 339 -5.46 -7.47 6.81
CA PRO A 339 -5.82 -8.70 6.13
C PRO A 339 -6.76 -8.43 4.94
N LEU A 340 -6.59 -9.20 3.87
CA LEU A 340 -7.51 -9.18 2.74
C LEU A 340 -8.90 -9.59 3.19
N THR A 341 -9.86 -8.69 3.05
CA THR A 341 -11.24 -8.86 3.52
C THR A 341 -12.17 -9.16 2.33
N PRO A 342 -13.06 -10.16 2.42
CA PRO A 342 -14.07 -10.41 1.39
C PRO A 342 -14.98 -9.20 1.16
N CYS A 343 -15.19 -8.85 -0.11
CA CYS A 343 -16.11 -7.80 -0.50
C CYS A 343 -16.78 -8.09 -1.84
N THR A 344 -17.92 -7.43 -2.05
CA THR A 344 -18.60 -7.34 -3.33
C THR A 344 -18.37 -5.95 -3.89
N VAL A 345 -17.99 -5.87 -5.16
CA VAL A 345 -17.76 -4.59 -5.85
C VAL A 345 -18.75 -4.38 -6.97
N THR A 346 -19.21 -3.14 -7.15
CA THR A 346 -20.10 -2.72 -8.24
C THR A 346 -19.46 -1.61 -9.06
N LEU A 347 -19.42 -1.77 -10.39
CA LEU A 347 -18.82 -0.79 -11.31
C LEU A 347 -19.88 0.22 -11.81
N ASN A 348 -19.64 1.50 -11.55
CA ASN A 348 -20.50 2.59 -12.02
C ASN A 348 -20.13 3.07 -13.44
N GLN A 349 -21.04 3.81 -14.08
CA GLN A 349 -20.84 4.34 -15.44
C GLN A 349 -19.70 5.37 -15.54
N ASP A 350 -19.43 6.12 -14.47
CA ASP A 350 -18.32 7.09 -14.41
C ASP A 350 -16.94 6.43 -14.23
N GLY A 351 -16.92 5.10 -14.02
CA GLY A 351 -15.74 4.30 -13.74
C GLY A 351 -15.41 4.20 -12.25
N SER A 352 -16.20 4.79 -11.35
CA SER A 352 -16.04 4.58 -9.91
C SER A 352 -16.53 3.20 -9.48
N VAL A 353 -16.01 2.73 -8.35
CA VAL A 353 -16.38 1.42 -7.78
C VAL A 353 -17.00 1.62 -6.41
N TRP A 354 -18.17 1.02 -6.20
CA TRP A 354 -18.72 0.78 -4.87
C TRP A 354 -18.14 -0.51 -4.32
N VAL A 355 -17.68 -0.48 -3.07
CA VAL A 355 -17.20 -1.66 -2.36
C VAL A 355 -18.09 -1.87 -1.14
N MET A 356 -18.65 -3.06 -1.03
CA MET A 356 -19.45 -3.51 0.10
C MET A 356 -18.77 -4.71 0.76
N THR A 357 -18.47 -4.59 2.04
CA THR A 357 -17.76 -5.62 2.81
C THR A 357 -18.74 -6.59 3.44
N ALA A 358 -18.35 -7.85 3.56
CA ALA A 358 -19.21 -8.85 4.19
C ALA A 358 -19.45 -8.57 5.69
N GLN A 359 -18.51 -7.90 6.34
CA GLN A 359 -18.58 -7.48 7.74
C GLN A 359 -18.14 -6.01 7.86
N PRO A 360 -18.78 -5.20 8.71
CA PRO A 360 -18.39 -3.82 8.96
C PRO A 360 -16.93 -3.69 9.40
N LEU A 361 -16.22 -2.74 8.80
CA LEU A 361 -14.83 -2.49 9.07
C LEU A 361 -14.65 -1.24 9.92
N ARG A 362 -13.71 -1.33 10.84
CA ARG A 362 -13.30 -0.21 11.67
C ARG A 362 -12.53 0.81 10.85
N ALA A 363 -12.93 2.07 10.98
CA ALA A 363 -12.18 3.24 10.53
C ALA A 363 -11.84 3.24 9.03
N LEU A 364 -12.78 2.84 8.17
CA LEU A 364 -12.70 3.18 6.74
C LEU A 364 -12.43 4.68 6.61
N THR A 365 -11.44 5.05 5.79
CA THR A 365 -10.86 6.40 5.81
C THR A 365 -10.81 6.99 4.40
N PRO A 366 -11.54 8.09 4.12
CA PRO A 366 -11.45 8.80 2.85
C PRO A 366 -10.04 9.34 2.60
N GLY A 367 -9.58 9.30 1.34
CA GLY A 367 -8.23 9.65 0.93
C GLY A 367 -7.25 8.46 0.87
N GLN A 368 -7.50 7.39 1.63
CA GLN A 368 -6.81 6.11 1.43
C GLN A 368 -7.29 5.44 0.14
N PHE A 369 -6.62 4.38 -0.29
CA PHE A 369 -6.96 3.64 -1.51
C PHE A 369 -7.62 2.31 -1.15
N ALA A 370 -8.74 1.99 -1.80
CA ALA A 370 -9.29 0.65 -1.79
C ALA A 370 -8.58 -0.16 -2.88
N VAL A 371 -7.78 -1.15 -2.47
CA VAL A 371 -7.02 -2.03 -3.37
C VAL A 371 -7.71 -3.38 -3.46
N LEU A 372 -8.03 -3.82 -4.68
CA LEU A 372 -8.79 -5.05 -4.94
C LEU A 372 -7.87 -6.20 -5.37
N TYR A 373 -8.21 -7.41 -4.93
CA TYR A 373 -7.46 -8.64 -5.18
C TYR A 373 -8.39 -9.80 -5.56
N LYS A 374 -7.97 -10.63 -6.51
CA LYS A 374 -8.63 -11.91 -6.82
C LYS A 374 -7.58 -13.01 -6.85
N GLY A 375 -7.65 -13.93 -5.90
CA GLY A 375 -6.52 -14.82 -5.63
C GLY A 375 -5.32 -14.01 -5.12
N ASP A 376 -4.16 -14.18 -5.75
CA ASP A 376 -2.94 -13.41 -5.54
C ASP A 376 -2.78 -12.23 -6.51
N GLU A 377 -3.70 -12.05 -7.47
CA GLU A 377 -3.68 -10.94 -8.43
C GLU A 377 -4.18 -9.64 -7.79
N CYS A 378 -3.36 -8.59 -7.85
CA CYS A 378 -3.76 -7.21 -7.55
C CYS A 378 -4.44 -6.62 -8.79
N LEU A 379 -5.75 -6.39 -8.70
CA LEU A 379 -6.55 -5.89 -9.81
C LEU A 379 -6.35 -4.38 -10.04
N GLY A 380 -5.91 -3.67 -9.01
CA GLY A 380 -5.72 -2.22 -9.01
C GLY A 380 -6.38 -1.54 -7.81
N SER A 381 -6.56 -0.23 -7.90
CA SER A 381 -7.13 0.55 -6.80
C SER A 381 -7.88 1.81 -7.21
N GLY A 382 -8.67 2.34 -6.28
CA GLY A 382 -9.29 3.66 -6.38
C GLY A 382 -9.20 4.38 -5.04
N LYS A 383 -9.05 5.70 -5.07
CA LYS A 383 -9.03 6.52 -3.85
C LYS A 383 -10.43 6.55 -3.25
N ILE A 384 -10.55 6.27 -1.96
CA ILE A 384 -11.81 6.30 -1.22
C ILE A 384 -12.28 7.76 -1.13
N MET A 385 -13.42 8.05 -1.75
CA MET A 385 -13.98 9.41 -1.83
C MET A 385 -15.07 9.64 -0.81
N SER A 386 -15.93 8.64 -0.60
CA SER A 386 -17.04 8.71 0.33
C SER A 386 -17.28 7.36 0.98
N LEU A 387 -17.83 7.38 2.19
CA LEU A 387 -18.24 6.20 2.92
C LEU A 387 -19.77 6.14 2.98
N GLY A 388 -20.30 4.94 3.17
CA GLY A 388 -21.68 4.78 3.60
C GLY A 388 -21.91 5.19 5.05
N PRO A 389 -23.17 5.09 5.52
CA PRO A 389 -23.51 5.40 6.90
C PRO A 389 -22.78 4.46 7.87
N SER A 390 -22.40 4.99 9.04
CA SER A 390 -21.89 4.15 10.12
C SER A 390 -22.98 3.28 10.73
N GLU A 391 -22.61 2.19 11.38
CA GLU A 391 -23.57 1.38 12.13
C GLU A 391 -24.33 2.22 13.16
N PHE A 392 -23.66 3.17 13.82
CA PHE A 392 -24.29 4.11 14.74
C PHE A 392 -25.40 4.92 14.07
N THR A 393 -25.13 5.47 12.88
CA THR A 393 -26.11 6.22 12.09
C THR A 393 -27.30 5.35 11.71
N LEU A 394 -27.04 4.10 11.28
CA LEU A 394 -28.08 3.13 10.93
C LEU A 394 -28.94 2.75 12.13
N GLN A 395 -28.32 2.53 13.30
CA GLN A 395 -29.01 2.21 14.56
C GLN A 395 -29.94 3.35 14.99
N GLN A 396 -29.46 4.60 14.95
CA GLN A 396 -30.31 5.75 15.25
C GLN A 396 -31.49 5.88 14.27
N GLY A 397 -31.26 5.63 12.97
CA GLY A 397 -32.32 5.63 11.97
C GLY A 397 -33.42 4.60 12.27
N ARG A 398 -33.03 3.37 12.64
CA ARG A 398 -33.96 2.30 13.03
C ARG A 398 -34.76 2.68 14.27
N GLN A 399 -34.11 3.22 15.31
CA GLN A 399 -34.79 3.65 16.53
C GLN A 399 -35.84 4.75 16.27
N ARG A 400 -35.51 5.75 15.44
CA ARG A 400 -36.46 6.81 15.07
C ARG A 400 -37.68 6.26 14.34
N LEU A 401 -37.49 5.28 13.46
CA LEU A 401 -38.59 4.61 12.75
C LEU A 401 -39.47 3.79 13.71
N THR A 402 -38.88 3.06 14.67
CA THR A 402 -39.65 2.31 15.67
C THR A 402 -40.43 3.22 16.61
N THR A 403 -39.85 4.33 17.08
CA THR A 403 -40.56 5.29 17.95
C THR A 403 -41.71 5.97 17.22
N ARG A 404 -41.54 6.26 15.92
CA ARG A 404 -42.61 6.80 15.08
C ARG A 404 -43.73 5.79 14.80
N ALA A 405 -43.41 4.50 14.72
CA ALA A 405 -44.39 3.44 14.52
C ALA A 405 -45.21 3.13 15.80
N LEU A 406 -44.66 3.40 16.99
CA LEU A 406 -45.32 3.13 18.27
C LEU A 406 -46.28 4.23 18.73
N GLY A 407 -46.26 5.42 18.13
CA GLY A 407 -47.18 6.54 18.46
C GLY A 407 -47.08 7.04 19.93
N PRO A 408 -47.55 8.25 20.24
CA PRO A 408 -47.69 8.64 21.64
C PRO A 408 -48.84 7.80 22.23
N ASN A 409 -48.53 6.93 23.19
CA ASN A 409 -49.53 6.38 24.08
C ASN A 409 -50.29 7.57 24.68
N THR A 410 -51.58 7.67 24.33
CA THR A 410 -52.51 8.61 24.93
C THR A 410 -52.41 8.45 26.45
N THR A 411 -51.87 9.45 27.12
CA THR A 411 -51.97 9.60 28.56
C THR A 411 -53.45 9.67 28.88
N ALA A 412 -54.03 8.56 29.31
CA ALA A 412 -55.31 8.57 30.00
C ALA A 412 -55.07 9.32 31.32
N GLN A 413 -55.32 10.63 31.30
CA GLN A 413 -55.56 11.39 32.52
C GLN A 413 -56.83 10.83 33.15
N THR A 414 -56.67 9.90 34.09
CA THR A 414 -57.72 9.58 35.05
C THR A 414 -57.81 10.76 36.01
N HIS A 415 -58.70 11.71 35.69
CA HIS A 415 -59.31 12.58 36.68
C HIS A 415 -60.10 11.70 37.65
N THR A 416 -59.64 11.61 38.90
CA THR A 416 -60.46 11.10 40.01
C THR A 416 -60.68 12.26 40.98
N ASP A 417 -61.91 12.77 40.98
CA ASP A 417 -62.45 13.63 42.03
C ASP A 417 -62.79 12.77 43.27
N PRO A 418 -62.64 13.27 44.51
CA PRO A 418 -62.82 12.49 45.73
C PRO A 418 -64.21 12.69 46.32
N LEU A 419 -64.89 11.61 46.76
CA LEU A 419 -65.72 11.61 47.99
C LEU A 419 -66.39 10.24 48.27
N ALA A 420 -66.25 9.86 49.55
CA ALA A 420 -67.20 9.16 50.41
C ALA A 420 -67.34 7.61 50.40
N GLN A 421 -66.76 7.05 51.48
CA GLN A 421 -67.39 6.22 52.53
C GLN A 421 -67.43 4.67 52.45
N ASN A 422 -66.70 4.09 53.41
CA ASN A 422 -67.01 2.96 54.31
C ASN A 422 -67.54 1.62 53.77
N SER A 423 -66.77 0.54 54.01
CA SER A 423 -67.11 -0.46 55.04
C SER A 423 -66.06 -1.58 55.17
N THR A 424 -65.72 -1.86 56.42
CA THR A 424 -65.00 -2.99 57.03
C THR A 424 -65.41 -4.41 56.58
N THR A 425 -64.47 -5.37 56.51
CA THR A 425 -64.30 -6.47 57.50
C THR A 425 -63.26 -7.53 57.06
N GLN A 426 -62.61 -8.11 58.07
CA GLN A 426 -61.60 -9.17 58.06
C GLN A 426 -62.15 -10.53 57.61
N SER A 427 -61.31 -11.40 57.03
CA SER A 427 -60.93 -12.70 57.62
C SER A 427 -60.17 -13.61 56.63
N ASP A 428 -59.08 -14.16 57.13
CA ASP A 428 -58.36 -15.38 56.71
C ASP A 428 -58.83 -16.53 57.66
N PRO A 429 -58.44 -17.84 57.58
CA PRO A 429 -57.63 -18.57 56.58
C PRO A 429 -58.02 -20.09 56.39
N LEU A 430 -57.14 -20.88 55.73
CA LEU A 430 -56.92 -22.37 55.79
C LEU A 430 -58.00 -23.27 55.11
N THR A 431 -57.76 -24.42 54.43
CA THR A 431 -56.64 -25.39 54.37
C THR A 431 -56.85 -26.43 53.23
N GLN A 432 -55.73 -27.01 52.77
CA GLN A 432 -55.44 -28.45 52.49
C GLN A 432 -55.70 -29.15 51.12
N ASN A 433 -54.58 -29.73 50.65
CA ASN A 433 -54.30 -31.06 50.05
C ASN A 433 -54.85 -31.34 48.62
N SER A 434 -54.08 -31.94 47.69
CA SER A 434 -53.24 -33.13 47.85
C SER A 434 -52.15 -33.26 46.78
N THR A 435 -51.10 -33.96 47.19
CA THR A 435 -49.88 -34.45 46.52
C THR A 435 -50.10 -35.41 45.35
N THR A 436 -49.15 -35.44 44.41
CA THR A 436 -48.54 -36.69 43.92
C THR A 436 -47.13 -36.43 43.37
N GLN A 437 -46.16 -37.08 44.00
CA GLN A 437 -44.76 -37.25 43.60
C GLN A 437 -44.65 -38.36 42.56
N THR A 438 -43.68 -38.28 41.64
CA THR A 438 -42.55 -39.24 41.49
C THR A 438 -41.76 -38.98 40.20
N ASP A 439 -40.50 -38.54 40.36
CA ASP A 439 -39.34 -38.92 39.52
C ASP A 439 -38.91 -40.35 39.95
N PRO A 440 -38.07 -41.15 39.23
CA PRO A 440 -36.73 -40.72 38.77
C PRO A 440 -36.08 -41.48 37.56
N HIS A 441 -34.82 -41.07 37.29
CA HIS A 441 -33.68 -41.78 36.67
C HIS A 441 -33.40 -41.57 35.17
N THR A 442 -32.38 -40.75 34.80
CA THR A 442 -30.92 -41.02 34.66
C THR A 442 -30.55 -41.74 33.35
N GLN A 443 -29.82 -41.06 32.45
CA GLN A 443 -28.39 -41.30 32.16
C GLN A 443 -27.91 -40.56 30.91
N SER A 444 -26.89 -39.73 31.16
CA SER A 444 -25.89 -39.22 30.24
C SER A 444 -24.99 -40.34 29.68
N ILE A 445 -24.61 -40.26 28.40
CA ILE A 445 -23.42 -40.94 27.88
C ILE A 445 -22.59 -39.95 27.04
N THR A 446 -21.33 -39.87 27.44
CA THR A 446 -20.18 -39.23 26.79
C THR A 446 -19.24 -40.33 26.31
N THR A 447 -18.70 -40.30 25.08
CA THR A 447 -17.37 -40.84 24.70
C THR A 447 -17.07 -40.40 23.25
N GLN A 448 -16.09 -39.54 22.93
CA GLN A 448 -14.62 -39.69 22.84
C GLN A 448 -14.09 -40.63 21.74
N MET A 449 -13.23 -40.04 20.89
CA MET A 449 -12.05 -40.52 20.12
C MET A 449 -11.89 -42.03 19.85
N ASP A 450 -11.50 -42.43 18.63
CA ASP A 450 -10.10 -42.64 18.17
C ASP A 450 -10.04 -43.31 16.74
N PRO A 451 -8.90 -43.78 16.14
CA PRO A 451 -8.48 -43.39 14.79
C PRO A 451 -8.24 -44.55 13.78
N HIS A 452 -7.60 -44.20 12.64
CA HIS A 452 -6.93 -45.01 11.62
C HIS A 452 -7.76 -45.80 10.58
N THR A 453 -7.54 -45.47 9.30
CA THR A 453 -7.31 -46.50 8.27
C THR A 453 -6.35 -45.97 7.19
N GLN A 454 -5.21 -46.64 7.05
CA GLN A 454 -4.26 -46.54 5.94
C GLN A 454 -4.79 -47.35 4.74
N SER A 455 -4.54 -46.90 3.51
CA SER A 455 -4.47 -47.81 2.35
C SER A 455 -3.14 -47.60 1.63
N THR A 456 -2.38 -48.68 1.57
CA THR A 456 -1.08 -48.84 0.91
C THR A 456 -1.23 -49.21 -0.57
N THR A 457 -0.36 -48.58 -1.37
CA THR A 457 0.44 -49.15 -2.47
C THR A 457 -0.26 -49.81 -3.67
N THR A 458 -0.05 -49.21 -4.84
CA THR A 458 0.37 -49.95 -6.04
C THR A 458 1.45 -49.15 -6.77
N GLN A 459 2.62 -49.77 -6.87
CA GLN A 459 3.73 -49.41 -7.74
C GLN A 459 3.34 -49.64 -9.19
N SER A 460 3.83 -48.79 -10.08
CA SER A 460 4.10 -49.16 -11.47
C SER A 460 5.50 -48.65 -11.83
N ASP A 461 6.48 -49.51 -11.60
CA ASP A 461 7.78 -49.48 -12.29
C ASP A 461 7.64 -50.23 -13.63
N SER A 462 8.08 -49.59 -14.71
CA SER A 462 8.54 -50.14 -16.01
C SER A 462 8.64 -48.93 -16.97
N LEU A 463 9.75 -48.58 -17.62
CA LEU A 463 10.97 -49.29 -18.00
C LEU A 463 12.15 -48.32 -18.02
N THR A 464 13.27 -48.71 -17.38
CA THR A 464 14.61 -48.42 -17.88
C THR A 464 15.10 -49.62 -18.68
N GLN A 465 15.52 -49.41 -19.93
CA GLN A 465 16.55 -50.24 -20.56
C GLN A 465 17.38 -49.43 -21.57
N ASN A 466 18.69 -49.47 -21.31
CA ASN A 466 19.84 -49.48 -22.22
C ASN A 466 20.07 -48.24 -23.11
N SER A 467 21.25 -47.62 -23.15
CA SER A 467 22.62 -48.14 -23.10
C SER A 467 23.60 -46.97 -22.82
N THR A 468 24.61 -47.06 -21.92
CA THR A 468 26.02 -47.50 -22.17
C THR A 468 26.64 -46.82 -23.41
N THR A 469 27.83 -46.21 -23.44
CA THR A 469 29.03 -46.15 -22.58
C THR A 469 30.05 -45.23 -23.28
N GLN A 470 31.04 -44.71 -22.52
CA GLN A 470 32.39 -44.32 -22.98
C GLN A 470 32.47 -43.06 -23.87
N SER A 471 33.46 -42.17 -23.81
CA SER A 471 34.81 -42.17 -23.22
C SER A 471 35.38 -40.75 -23.37
N ASP A 472 35.97 -40.19 -22.31
CA ASP A 472 37.15 -39.32 -22.41
C ASP A 472 38.40 -40.21 -22.62
N PRO A 473 39.63 -39.73 -22.91
CA PRO A 473 40.12 -38.35 -23.14
C PRO A 473 41.08 -38.25 -24.36
N LEU A 474 41.72 -37.08 -24.57
CA LEU A 474 43.11 -36.84 -25.07
C LEU A 474 43.22 -35.40 -25.63
N THR A 475 43.83 -34.45 -24.92
CA THR A 475 45.27 -34.05 -24.85
C THR A 475 45.69 -32.91 -25.80
N GLN A 476 46.15 -31.84 -25.13
CA GLN A 476 47.45 -31.16 -25.27
C GLN A 476 47.77 -30.16 -26.42
N ASN A 477 48.31 -29.05 -25.91
CA ASN A 477 49.45 -28.22 -26.38
C ASN A 477 49.22 -27.19 -27.51
N SER A 478 49.48 -25.92 -27.19
CA SER A 478 50.81 -25.34 -27.41
C SER A 478 50.98 -23.95 -26.79
N THR A 479 52.21 -23.68 -26.43
CA THR A 479 52.84 -22.63 -25.63
C THR A 479 53.31 -21.44 -26.48
N ALA A 480 53.41 -20.27 -25.81
CA ALA A 480 54.47 -19.24 -25.88
C ALA A 480 54.73 -18.47 -27.19
N GLN A 481 54.78 -17.13 -27.11
CA GLN A 481 56.05 -16.39 -27.00
C GLN A 481 55.90 -14.88 -26.77
N THR A 482 56.90 -14.40 -26.02
CA THR A 482 57.34 -13.07 -25.58
C THR A 482 57.69 -12.10 -26.70
N GLN A 483 57.59 -10.78 -26.44
CA GLN A 483 58.65 -9.81 -26.76
C GLN A 483 58.51 -8.48 -25.99
N THR A 484 59.66 -7.94 -25.64
CA THR A 484 59.99 -6.78 -24.79
C THR A 484 60.42 -5.56 -25.62
N ASP A 485 60.03 -4.34 -25.20
CA ASP A 485 60.72 -3.00 -25.18
C ASP A 485 61.57 -2.49 -26.39
N PRO A 486 61.86 -1.17 -26.60
CA PRO A 486 62.05 -0.10 -25.59
C PRO A 486 61.68 1.39 -25.92
N VAL A 487 61.60 2.21 -24.85
CA VAL A 487 62.13 3.59 -24.60
C VAL A 487 62.17 4.66 -25.72
N THR A 488 61.57 5.85 -25.49
CA THR A 488 62.29 7.16 -25.51
C THR A 488 61.53 8.34 -24.88
N LYS A 489 62.27 9.19 -24.15
CA LYS A 489 61.91 10.51 -23.61
C LYS A 489 61.94 11.58 -24.72
N THR A 490 61.10 12.63 -24.63
CA THR A 490 61.55 14.04 -24.73
C THR A 490 60.47 15.05 -24.33
N SER A 491 60.97 16.15 -23.77
CA SER A 491 60.38 17.35 -23.17
C SER A 491 59.90 18.44 -24.16
N SER A 492 59.12 19.40 -23.64
CA SER A 492 58.98 20.85 -23.98
C SER A 492 57.49 21.24 -24.05
N SER A 493 56.90 22.05 -23.16
CA SER A 493 57.05 23.47 -22.80
C SER A 493 56.42 24.46 -23.80
N GLN A 494 55.74 25.48 -23.24
CA GLN A 494 55.10 26.68 -23.84
C GLN A 494 53.60 26.52 -24.16
N SER A 495 52.71 27.48 -23.92
CA SER A 495 52.72 28.79 -23.24
C SER A 495 51.32 29.43 -23.40
N GLN A 496 50.97 30.36 -22.51
CA GLN A 496 49.99 31.47 -22.73
C GLN A 496 48.49 31.08 -22.80
N THR A 497 47.51 31.82 -22.30
CA THR A 497 47.43 33.22 -21.85
C THR A 497 46.19 33.41 -20.96
N SER A 498 46.34 34.28 -19.97
CA SER A 498 45.29 34.90 -19.14
C SER A 498 45.01 36.32 -19.66
N THR A 499 43.75 36.79 -19.68
CA THR A 499 43.37 38.17 -19.26
C THR A 499 41.84 38.41 -19.29
N PRO A 500 41.34 39.43 -18.55
CA PRO A 500 39.95 39.57 -18.09
C PRO A 500 39.20 40.80 -18.68
N GLY A 501 37.94 41.00 -18.29
CA GLY A 501 37.19 42.27 -18.44
C GLY A 501 35.74 42.08 -17.96
N GLU A 502 35.34 42.66 -16.83
CA GLU A 502 34.72 44.00 -16.65
C GLU A 502 33.21 44.02 -16.88
N GLY A 503 32.47 44.66 -15.97
CA GLY A 503 31.05 44.95 -16.14
C GLY A 503 30.29 45.28 -14.85
N GLU A 504 30.47 46.51 -14.36
CA GLU A 504 29.63 47.16 -13.34
C GLU A 504 28.14 47.20 -13.71
N ARG A 505 27.24 47.20 -12.70
CA ARG A 505 26.31 48.32 -12.42
C ARG A 505 25.42 48.05 -11.21
N LYS A 506 25.55 48.92 -10.21
CA LYS A 506 24.46 49.32 -9.29
C LYS A 506 23.64 50.41 -9.97
N GLY A 507 22.33 50.43 -9.70
CA GLY A 507 21.44 51.54 -10.06
C GLY A 507 20.02 51.23 -9.62
N THR A 508 19.65 51.73 -8.45
CA THR A 508 18.28 51.95 -7.97
C THR A 508 17.62 53.09 -8.73
N ASP A 509 16.39 52.88 -9.19
CA ASP A 509 15.22 53.73 -8.94
C ASP A 509 13.94 52.91 -9.18
#